data_AF-C5B536-F1
#
_entry.id   AF-C5B536-F1
#
_cell.length_a   1.000
_cell.length_b   1.000
_cell.length_c   1.000
_cell.angle_alpha   90.00
_cell.angle_beta   90.00
_cell.angle_gamma   90.00
#
_symmetry.space_group_name_H-M   'P 1'
#
loop_
_entity.id
_entity.type
_entity.pdbx_description
1 polymer ?
#
loop_
_entity_poly.entity_id
_entity_poly.type
_entity_poly.pdbx_seq_one_letter_code
_entity_poly.pdbx_strand_id
1 'polypeptide(L)'
;MPEYKLPADGSRLGLRHRDATALHVDWEQIRAANEYEDVVVQPKPTADVLEEYGYDGGQDLTTEEGLAAAIEEFEGTRGHDEWRDRNQPMMNYVWPCEMPYGTSKEKAAQLIAEHGGSTCLVSCEIGGENFVGIALTGGGMNLAHDIAAAYVCCGHVPPLAVLDDALSQIKEMSEPVRPLVVEAATRTVESLRWTADSLEQRVERSRNEIAPPDAGDAPASGPQA
;
A
#
# COMPACT_ATOMS: atom_id res chain seq x y z
N MET A 1 -0.09 10.11 -21.63
CA MET A 1 0.85 9.30 -20.82
C MET A 1 0.30 7.88 -20.77
N PRO A 2 1.12 6.82 -20.84
CA PRO A 2 0.60 5.45 -20.81
C PRO A 2 -0.15 5.22 -19.48
N GLU A 3 -1.38 4.72 -19.56
CA GLU A 3 -2.23 4.42 -18.40
C GLU A 3 -1.55 3.39 -17.49
N TYR A 4 -1.34 3.74 -16.22
CA TYR A 4 -0.99 2.75 -15.21
C TYR A 4 -2.20 1.84 -14.98
N LYS A 5 -2.04 0.57 -15.33
CA LYS A 5 -2.95 -0.52 -14.99
C LYS A 5 -2.31 -1.30 -13.84
N LEU A 6 -3.10 -2.09 -13.12
CA LEU A 6 -2.53 -3.12 -12.25
C LEU A 6 -1.41 -3.84 -13.04
N PRO A 7 -0.22 -4.02 -12.44
CA PRO A 7 0.88 -4.59 -13.18
C PRO A 7 0.47 -5.98 -13.67
N ALA A 8 0.86 -6.31 -14.90
CA ALA A 8 0.50 -7.59 -15.54
C ALA A 8 1.03 -8.80 -14.76
N ASP A 9 2.07 -8.59 -13.96
CA ASP A 9 2.63 -9.53 -13.02
C ASP A 9 3.30 -8.76 -11.84
N GLY A 10 3.55 -9.49 -10.76
CA GLY A 10 4.07 -8.98 -9.51
C GLY A 10 5.54 -8.59 -9.59
N SER A 11 6.26 -8.80 -10.71
CA SER A 11 7.69 -8.43 -10.88
C SER A 11 7.93 -6.92 -10.85
N ARG A 12 6.86 -6.12 -10.94
CA ARG A 12 6.92 -4.66 -10.83
C ARG A 12 6.63 -4.10 -9.44
N LEU A 13 6.24 -4.94 -8.48
CA LEU A 13 5.95 -4.50 -7.12
C LEU A 13 7.22 -4.08 -6.34
N GLY A 14 7.20 -2.88 -5.76
CA GLY A 14 8.29 -2.38 -4.92
C GLY A 14 8.37 -3.09 -3.57
N LEU A 15 9.58 -3.36 -3.08
CA LEU A 15 9.81 -4.01 -1.77
C LEU A 15 10.00 -3.01 -0.61
N ARG A 16 9.99 -1.70 -0.89
CA ARG A 16 10.38 -0.66 0.08
C ARG A 16 9.56 -0.69 1.37
N HIS A 17 8.27 -0.99 1.25
CA HIS A 17 7.34 -0.99 2.37
C HIS A 17 7.14 -2.37 3.02
N ARG A 18 7.95 -3.38 2.64
CA ARG A 18 7.86 -4.74 3.21
C ARG A 18 7.94 -4.76 4.73
N ASP A 19 8.72 -3.87 5.34
CA ASP A 19 8.89 -3.84 6.80
C ASP A 19 8.15 -2.66 7.44
N ALA A 20 7.25 -1.99 6.70
CA ALA A 20 6.50 -0.85 7.21
C ALA A 20 5.44 -1.26 8.24
N THR A 21 5.19 -0.39 9.21
CA THR A 21 4.10 -0.53 10.18
C THR A 21 3.14 0.65 10.07
N ALA A 22 1.90 0.46 10.53
CA ALA A 22 0.97 1.56 10.64
C ALA A 22 1.53 2.66 11.57
N LEU A 23 1.32 3.90 11.19
CA LEU A 23 1.60 5.09 11.99
C LEU A 23 0.30 5.58 12.61
N HIS A 24 0.31 5.84 13.91
CA HIS A 24 -0.81 6.53 14.54
C HIS A 24 -0.81 8.00 14.12
N VAL A 25 -1.96 8.52 13.75
CA VAL A 25 -2.12 9.91 13.28
C VAL A 25 -3.27 10.62 13.99
N ASP A 26 -3.20 11.94 14.01
CA ASP A 26 -4.32 12.80 14.41
C ASP A 26 -4.91 13.46 13.16
N TRP A 27 -6.08 13.00 12.72
CA TRP A 27 -6.71 13.51 11.52
C TRP A 27 -7.19 14.95 11.65
N GLU A 28 -7.57 15.37 12.86
CA GLU A 28 -7.99 16.76 13.10
C GLU A 28 -6.78 17.68 12.90
N GLN A 29 -5.63 17.31 13.48
CA GLN A 29 -4.39 18.05 13.30
C GLN A 29 -3.92 18.06 11.85
N ILE A 30 -3.96 16.91 11.15
CA ILE A 30 -3.54 16.82 9.74
C ILE A 30 -4.44 17.68 8.85
N ARG A 31 -5.77 17.62 9.01
CA ARG A 31 -6.71 18.43 8.24
C ARG A 31 -6.53 19.92 8.51
N ALA A 32 -6.32 20.31 9.78
CA ALA A 32 -6.04 21.70 10.14
C ALA A 32 -4.74 22.21 9.52
N ALA A 33 -3.70 21.37 9.40
CA ALA A 33 -2.44 21.72 8.74
C ALA A 33 -2.54 21.79 7.21
N ASN A 34 -3.56 21.15 6.62
CA ASN A 34 -3.77 21.05 5.17
C ASN A 34 -5.09 21.71 4.76
N GLU A 35 -5.44 22.87 5.35
CA GLU A 35 -6.76 23.52 5.22
C GLU A 35 -7.22 23.74 3.76
N TYR A 36 -6.29 23.84 2.81
CA TYR A 36 -6.57 24.11 1.40
C TYR A 36 -6.49 22.89 0.48
N GLU A 37 -6.16 21.71 1.01
CA GLU A 37 -6.01 20.48 0.22
C GLU A 37 -6.83 19.34 0.84
N ASP A 38 -7.55 18.58 0.01
CA ASP A 38 -8.18 17.35 0.50
C ASP A 38 -7.07 16.34 0.84
N VAL A 39 -7.05 15.93 2.10
CA VAL A 39 -6.12 14.91 2.61
C VAL A 39 -6.38 13.56 1.92
N VAL A 40 -7.62 13.31 1.49
CA VAL A 40 -7.99 12.11 0.75
C VAL A 40 -7.85 12.38 -0.74
N VAL A 41 -7.09 11.51 -1.41
CA VAL A 41 -7.04 11.54 -2.87
C VAL A 41 -8.31 10.87 -3.39
N GLN A 42 -9.29 11.66 -3.80
CA GLN A 42 -10.58 11.14 -4.23
C GLN A 42 -10.46 10.35 -5.55
N PRO A 43 -11.02 9.13 -5.64
CA PRO A 43 -11.17 8.44 -6.91
C PRO A 43 -12.20 9.19 -7.78
N LYS A 44 -12.24 8.93 -9.09
CA LYS A 44 -13.29 9.50 -9.94
C LYS A 44 -14.58 8.68 -9.80
N PRO A 45 -15.75 9.29 -9.63
CA PRO A 45 -17.02 8.56 -9.65
C PRO A 45 -17.18 7.79 -10.98
N THR A 46 -17.63 6.54 -10.90
CA THR A 46 -18.01 5.73 -12.06
C THR A 46 -19.52 5.88 -12.33
N ALA A 47 -20.00 5.41 -13.48
CA ALA A 47 -21.43 5.37 -13.77
C ALA A 47 -22.21 4.61 -12.68
N ASP A 48 -21.68 3.48 -12.19
CA ASP A 48 -22.28 2.69 -11.12
C ASP A 48 -22.36 3.48 -9.80
N VAL A 49 -21.34 4.27 -9.48
CA VAL A 49 -21.35 5.16 -8.30
C VAL A 49 -22.41 6.25 -8.46
N LEU A 50 -22.49 6.87 -9.63
CA LEU A 50 -23.51 7.90 -9.90
C LEU A 50 -24.92 7.31 -9.69
N GLU A 51 -25.18 6.11 -10.21
CA GLU A 51 -26.46 5.40 -10.04
C GLU A 51 -26.72 5.02 -8.57
N GLU A 52 -25.73 4.43 -7.87
CA GLU A 52 -25.84 4.02 -6.45
C GLU A 52 -26.21 5.21 -5.54
N TYR A 53 -25.65 6.38 -5.82
CA TYR A 53 -25.86 7.60 -5.04
C TYR A 53 -26.99 8.49 -5.58
N GLY A 54 -27.81 7.94 -6.49
CA GLY A 54 -29.08 8.54 -6.90
C GLY A 54 -28.95 9.74 -7.84
N TYR A 55 -27.87 9.83 -8.62
CA TYR A 55 -27.78 10.78 -9.71
C TYR A 55 -28.78 10.42 -10.81
N ASP A 56 -29.71 11.32 -11.11
CA ASP A 56 -30.81 11.14 -12.06
C ASP A 56 -30.73 12.08 -13.28
N GLY A 57 -29.56 12.69 -13.50
CA GLY A 57 -29.33 13.59 -14.62
C GLY A 57 -29.49 12.89 -15.98
N GLY A 58 -29.90 13.65 -17.00
CA GLY A 58 -30.23 13.12 -18.33
C GLY A 58 -29.03 12.80 -19.23
N GLN A 59 -27.83 12.68 -18.67
CA GLN A 59 -26.58 12.48 -19.42
C GLN A 59 -26.43 11.01 -19.87
N ASP A 60 -25.82 10.79 -21.03
CA ASP A 60 -25.49 9.44 -21.51
C ASP A 60 -24.19 8.94 -20.87
N LEU A 61 -24.33 8.18 -19.78
CA LEU A 61 -23.22 7.61 -19.00
C LEU A 61 -22.36 6.59 -19.77
N THR A 62 -22.80 6.14 -20.95
CA THR A 62 -22.06 5.18 -21.78
C THR A 62 -20.98 5.85 -22.63
N THR A 63 -21.01 7.18 -22.73
CA THR A 63 -20.03 7.98 -23.47
C THR A 63 -19.06 8.67 -22.51
N GLU A 64 -17.80 8.84 -22.92
CA GLU A 64 -16.79 9.54 -22.10
C GLU A 64 -17.21 10.99 -21.81
N GLU A 65 -17.75 11.68 -22.83
CA GLU A 65 -18.23 13.06 -22.70
C GLU A 65 -19.45 13.16 -21.77
N GLY A 66 -20.42 12.25 -21.90
CA GLY A 66 -21.61 12.23 -21.05
C GLY A 66 -21.29 11.86 -19.59
N LEU A 67 -20.38 10.90 -19.37
CA LEU A 67 -19.91 10.58 -18.02
C LEU A 67 -19.16 11.76 -17.39
N ALA A 68 -18.30 12.45 -18.14
CA ALA A 68 -17.59 13.62 -17.64
C ALA A 68 -18.55 14.76 -17.22
N ALA A 69 -19.55 15.05 -18.05
CA ALA A 69 -20.58 16.02 -17.72
C ALA A 69 -21.41 15.60 -16.49
N ALA A 70 -21.74 14.31 -16.39
CA ALA A 70 -22.48 13.79 -15.24
C ALA A 70 -21.70 13.90 -13.93
N ILE A 71 -20.39 13.65 -13.95
CA ILE A 71 -19.51 13.82 -12.77
C ILE A 71 -19.50 15.29 -12.34
N GLU A 72 -19.39 16.24 -13.27
CA GLU A 72 -19.43 17.68 -12.96
C GLU A 72 -20.77 18.08 -12.32
N GLU A 73 -21.89 17.60 -12.86
CA GLU A 73 -23.21 17.84 -12.26
C GLU A 73 -23.36 17.18 -10.88
N PHE A 74 -22.76 16.01 -10.69
CA PHE A 74 -22.82 15.25 -9.45
C PHE A 74 -22.14 15.97 -8.28
N GLU A 75 -21.02 16.69 -8.50
CA GLU A 75 -20.22 17.36 -7.45
C GLU A 75 -21.05 18.31 -6.55
N GLY A 76 -22.14 18.88 -7.07
CA GLY A 76 -23.04 19.77 -6.32
C GLY A 76 -24.20 19.07 -5.60
N THR A 77 -24.28 17.74 -5.66
CA THR A 77 -25.40 16.96 -5.13
C THR A 77 -25.13 16.42 -3.74
N ARG A 78 -26.21 16.12 -3.00
CA ARG A 78 -26.11 15.40 -1.72
C ARG A 78 -25.51 14.00 -1.89
N GLY A 79 -25.78 13.32 -3.01
CA GLY A 79 -25.21 12.01 -3.29
C GLY A 79 -23.69 12.03 -3.36
N HIS A 80 -23.12 13.11 -3.93
CA HIS A 80 -21.69 13.32 -3.95
C HIS A 80 -21.09 13.54 -2.56
N ASP A 81 -21.74 14.34 -1.71
CA ASP A 81 -21.28 14.50 -0.32
C ASP A 81 -21.26 13.16 0.43
N GLU A 82 -22.32 12.35 0.30
CA GLU A 82 -22.41 11.03 0.94
C GLU A 82 -21.34 10.04 0.40
N TRP A 83 -21.08 10.06 -0.90
CA TRP A 83 -20.01 9.26 -1.51
C TRP A 83 -18.62 9.71 -1.06
N ARG A 84 -18.34 11.02 -1.07
CA ARG A 84 -17.07 11.61 -0.63
C ARG A 84 -16.80 11.28 0.83
N ASP A 85 -17.82 11.39 1.69
CA ASP A 85 -17.70 11.15 3.12
C ASP A 85 -17.42 9.67 3.44
N ARG A 86 -17.92 8.73 2.62
CA ARG A 86 -17.60 7.29 2.74
C ARG A 86 -16.13 6.99 2.47
N ASN A 87 -15.45 7.81 1.66
CA ASN A 87 -14.02 7.64 1.36
C ASN A 87 -13.11 8.24 2.45
N GLN A 88 -13.67 8.81 3.52
CA GLN A 88 -12.87 9.45 4.57
C GLN A 88 -12.29 8.43 5.55
N PRO A 89 -11.05 8.66 6.04
CA PRO A 89 -10.47 7.85 7.09
C PRO A 89 -11.34 7.81 8.36
N MET A 90 -11.67 6.61 8.83
CA MET A 90 -12.40 6.39 10.08
C MET A 90 -11.49 6.06 11.26
N MET A 91 -10.28 5.58 10.99
CA MET A 91 -9.33 5.10 11.99
C MET A 91 -8.08 5.99 12.01
N ASN A 92 -7.52 6.24 13.20
CA ASN A 92 -6.33 7.06 13.42
C ASN A 92 -5.02 6.34 13.07
N TYR A 93 -5.01 5.57 11.97
CA TYR A 93 -3.85 4.83 11.51
C TYR A 93 -3.66 4.99 10.01
N VAL A 94 -2.40 5.20 9.61
CA VAL A 94 -2.00 5.25 8.21
C VAL A 94 -0.85 4.30 7.96
N TRP A 95 -0.97 3.52 6.89
CA TRP A 95 0.08 2.67 6.38
C TRP A 95 0.93 3.47 5.38
N PRO A 96 2.21 3.73 5.67
CA PRO A 96 3.05 4.54 4.80
C PRO A 96 3.17 3.94 3.40
N CYS A 97 2.99 4.77 2.38
CA CYS A 97 3.11 4.35 1.00
C CYS A 97 3.82 5.43 0.18
N GLU A 98 4.27 5.08 -1.01
CA GLU A 98 4.77 6.04 -1.97
C GLU A 98 4.28 5.68 -3.37
N MET A 99 4.25 6.65 -4.28
CA MET A 99 3.90 6.35 -5.66
C MET A 99 5.15 5.93 -6.44
N PRO A 100 5.14 4.73 -7.06
CA PRO A 100 6.18 4.35 -8.01
C PRO A 100 6.31 5.37 -9.14
N TYR A 101 7.49 5.43 -9.75
CA TYR A 101 7.71 6.30 -10.90
C TYR A 101 6.72 5.96 -12.03
N GLY A 102 5.95 6.96 -12.47
CA GLY A 102 4.95 6.82 -13.54
C GLY A 102 3.54 6.44 -13.06
N THR A 103 3.31 6.24 -11.76
CA THR A 103 1.99 6.05 -11.17
C THR A 103 1.50 7.36 -10.55
N SER A 104 0.33 7.86 -10.95
CA SER A 104 -0.28 9.04 -10.31
C SER A 104 -1.11 8.63 -9.09
N LYS A 105 -1.22 9.54 -8.11
CA LYS A 105 -1.99 9.31 -6.88
C LYS A 105 -3.47 9.04 -7.18
N GLU A 106 -4.02 9.77 -8.13
CA GLU A 106 -5.42 9.67 -8.56
C GLU A 106 -5.70 8.29 -9.16
N LYS A 107 -4.72 7.73 -9.91
CA LYS A 107 -4.88 6.39 -10.46
C LYS A 107 -4.76 5.31 -9.39
N ALA A 108 -3.85 5.46 -8.44
CA ALA A 108 -3.77 4.55 -7.29
C ALA A 108 -5.06 4.61 -6.45
N ALA A 109 -5.60 5.80 -6.20
CA ALA A 109 -6.88 5.99 -5.53
C ALA A 109 -8.03 5.32 -6.28
N GLN A 110 -8.07 5.43 -7.61
CA GLN A 110 -9.06 4.74 -8.44
C GLN A 110 -8.99 3.22 -8.29
N LEU A 111 -7.78 2.64 -8.36
CA LEU A 111 -7.59 1.20 -8.18
C LEU A 111 -7.93 0.74 -6.76
N ILE A 112 -7.64 1.55 -5.75
CA ILE A 112 -8.03 1.30 -4.36
C ILE A 112 -9.56 1.30 -4.23
N ALA A 113 -10.26 2.24 -4.84
CA ALA A 113 -11.73 2.26 -4.80
C ALA A 113 -12.33 1.01 -5.47
N GLU A 114 -11.72 0.51 -6.54
CA GLU A 114 -12.18 -0.68 -7.27
C GLU A 114 -11.85 -2.00 -6.55
N HIS A 115 -10.75 -2.05 -5.80
CA HIS A 115 -10.17 -3.33 -5.34
C HIS A 115 -9.66 -3.37 -3.90
N GLY A 116 -9.44 -2.22 -3.27
CA GLY A 116 -8.85 -2.06 -1.94
C GLY A 116 -9.85 -2.12 -0.79
N GLY A 117 -11.14 -2.35 -1.08
CA GLY A 117 -12.18 -2.53 -0.06
C GLY A 117 -12.32 -1.33 0.86
N SER A 118 -12.12 -1.52 2.16
CA SER A 118 -12.30 -0.49 3.20
C SER A 118 -11.09 0.42 3.37
N THR A 119 -10.44 0.80 2.27
CA THR A 119 -9.23 1.65 2.28
C THR A 119 -9.36 2.86 1.35
N CYS A 120 -8.58 3.89 1.62
CA CYS A 120 -8.42 5.06 0.76
C CYS A 120 -6.94 5.46 0.69
N LEU A 121 -6.59 6.21 -0.35
CA LEU A 121 -5.28 6.86 -0.46
C LEU A 121 -5.34 8.24 0.20
N VAL A 122 -4.39 8.52 1.08
CA VAL A 122 -4.19 9.84 1.66
C VAL A 122 -2.89 10.46 1.15
N SER A 123 -2.91 11.77 1.00
CA SER A 123 -1.77 12.60 0.63
C SER A 123 -1.85 13.90 1.40
N CYS A 124 -0.84 14.22 2.20
CA CYS A 124 -0.80 15.45 2.97
C CYS A 124 0.63 15.94 3.17
N GLU A 125 0.78 17.21 3.53
CA GLU A 125 2.04 17.75 4.02
C GLU A 125 2.10 17.62 5.54
N ILE A 126 3.20 17.05 6.04
CA ILE A 126 3.51 16.96 7.47
C ILE A 126 4.92 17.54 7.68
N GLY A 127 5.01 18.68 8.37
CA GLY A 127 6.29 19.29 8.71
C GLY A 127 7.13 19.74 7.51
N GLY A 128 6.50 20.14 6.40
CA GLY A 128 7.19 20.53 5.17
C GLY A 128 7.53 19.37 4.24
N GLU A 129 7.16 18.13 4.60
CA GLU A 129 7.38 16.94 3.78
C GLU A 129 6.05 16.38 3.26
N ASN A 130 6.03 16.03 1.99
CA ASN A 130 4.90 15.33 1.38
C ASN A 130 4.85 13.89 1.88
N PHE A 131 3.73 13.52 2.48
CA PHE A 131 3.44 12.20 2.97
C PHE A 131 2.31 11.57 2.14
N VAL A 132 2.46 10.29 1.82
CA VAL A 132 1.44 9.48 1.16
C VAL A 132 1.24 8.21 1.98
N GLY A 133 0.00 7.75 2.05
CA GLY A 133 -0.31 6.53 2.78
C GLY A 133 -1.67 5.97 2.45
N ILE A 134 -1.93 4.80 3.01
CA ILE A 134 -3.21 4.11 2.91
C ILE A 134 -3.89 4.23 4.27
N ALA A 135 -5.13 4.67 4.30
CA ALA A 135 -5.93 4.77 5.51
C ALA A 135 -7.19 3.91 5.39
N LEU A 136 -7.78 3.54 6.53
CA LEU A 136 -8.99 2.72 6.57
C LEU A 136 -10.24 3.60 6.58
N THR A 137 -11.16 3.33 5.67
CA THR A 137 -12.49 3.98 5.55
C THR A 137 -13.59 3.19 6.26
N GLY A 138 -13.27 2.02 6.81
CA GLY A 138 -14.19 1.15 7.54
C GLY A 138 -13.53 0.45 8.72
N GLY A 139 -14.34 -0.25 9.52
CA GLY A 139 -13.90 -1.02 10.68
C GLY A 139 -14.20 -2.51 10.53
N GLY A 140 -13.41 -3.35 11.19
CA GLY A 140 -13.54 -4.81 11.16
C GLY A 140 -12.54 -5.49 12.08
N MET A 141 -12.68 -6.80 12.30
CA MET A 141 -11.75 -7.54 13.17
C MET A 141 -10.38 -7.73 12.53
N ASN A 142 -10.32 -7.94 11.21
CA ASN A 142 -9.08 -8.03 10.44
C ASN A 142 -9.31 -7.51 9.02
N LEU A 143 -8.60 -6.44 8.66
CA LEU A 143 -8.64 -5.78 7.35
C LEU A 143 -7.31 -5.91 6.59
N ALA A 144 -6.49 -6.91 6.96
CA ALA A 144 -5.19 -7.13 6.31
C ALA A 144 -5.33 -7.37 4.81
N HIS A 145 -6.42 -8.02 4.35
CA HIS A 145 -6.65 -8.25 2.93
C HIS A 145 -6.92 -6.94 2.16
N ASP A 146 -7.71 -6.04 2.72
CA ASP A 146 -7.97 -4.70 2.14
C ASP A 146 -6.68 -3.88 2.07
N ILE A 147 -5.90 -3.86 3.16
CA ILE A 147 -4.62 -3.15 3.20
C ILE A 147 -3.65 -3.75 2.18
N ALA A 148 -3.54 -5.08 2.11
CA ALA A 148 -2.69 -5.75 1.12
C ALA A 148 -3.10 -5.42 -0.32
N ALA A 149 -4.40 -5.41 -0.59
CA ALA A 149 -4.91 -5.04 -1.89
C ALA A 149 -4.57 -3.59 -2.26
N ALA A 150 -4.70 -2.67 -1.30
CA ALA A 150 -4.34 -1.27 -1.49
C ALA A 150 -2.84 -1.05 -1.78
N TYR A 151 -1.95 -1.77 -1.10
CA TYR A 151 -0.51 -1.73 -1.42
C TYR A 151 -0.21 -2.20 -2.84
N VAL A 152 -0.86 -3.28 -3.29
CA VAL A 152 -0.73 -3.78 -4.66
C VAL A 152 -1.26 -2.77 -5.67
N CYS A 153 -2.39 -2.10 -5.38
CA CYS A 153 -2.93 -1.03 -6.21
C CYS A 153 -1.95 0.15 -6.32
N CYS A 154 -1.19 0.42 -5.26
CA CYS A 154 -0.10 1.39 -5.24
C CYS A 154 1.20 0.88 -5.88
N GLY A 155 1.26 -0.36 -6.35
CA GLY A 155 2.44 -0.95 -6.99
C GLY A 155 3.52 -1.43 -6.02
N HIS A 156 3.16 -1.78 -4.79
CA HIS A 156 4.08 -2.26 -3.77
C HIS A 156 3.71 -3.64 -3.25
N VAL A 157 4.74 -4.33 -2.76
CA VAL A 157 4.58 -5.51 -1.91
C VAL A 157 4.04 -5.04 -0.56
N PRO A 158 2.93 -5.64 -0.05
CA PRO A 158 2.41 -5.30 1.26
C PRO A 158 3.42 -5.56 2.38
N PRO A 159 3.32 -4.86 3.52
CA PRO A 159 4.15 -5.15 4.68
C PRO A 159 4.03 -6.61 5.12
N LEU A 160 5.12 -7.23 5.57
CA LEU A 160 5.20 -8.66 5.88
C LEU A 160 4.10 -9.11 6.86
N ALA A 161 3.87 -8.34 7.92
CA ALA A 161 2.82 -8.64 8.90
C ALA A 161 1.41 -8.56 8.30
N VAL A 162 1.18 -7.58 7.42
CA VAL A 162 -0.08 -7.46 6.68
C VAL A 162 -0.22 -8.62 5.68
N LEU A 163 0.86 -8.97 4.99
CA LEU A 163 0.87 -9.99 3.95
C LEU A 163 0.58 -11.38 4.52
N ASP A 164 1.15 -11.72 5.67
CA ASP A 164 0.91 -12.98 6.36
C ASP A 164 -0.58 -13.15 6.72
N ASP A 165 -1.16 -12.14 7.37
CA ASP A 165 -2.58 -12.13 7.73
C ASP A 165 -3.48 -12.12 6.48
N ALA A 166 -3.11 -11.35 5.45
CA ALA A 166 -3.87 -11.24 4.21
C ALA A 166 -3.97 -12.57 3.45
N LEU A 167 -2.90 -13.39 3.48
CA LEU A 167 -2.90 -14.71 2.85
C LEU A 167 -3.91 -15.68 3.51
N SER A 168 -4.20 -15.49 4.80
CA SER A 168 -5.26 -16.26 5.50
C SER A 168 -6.68 -15.92 4.99
N GLN A 169 -6.85 -14.75 4.37
CA GLN A 169 -8.13 -14.20 3.89
C GLN A 169 -8.13 -13.96 2.36
N ILE A 170 -7.22 -14.63 1.65
CA ILE A 170 -6.99 -14.42 0.20
C ILE A 170 -8.25 -14.57 -0.67
N LYS A 171 -9.26 -15.32 -0.20
CA LYS A 171 -10.53 -15.53 -0.90
C LYS A 171 -11.48 -14.34 -0.84
N GLU A 172 -11.34 -13.48 0.16
CA GLU A 172 -12.16 -12.26 0.32
C GLU A 172 -11.70 -11.15 -0.66
N MET A 173 -10.50 -11.27 -1.20
CA MET A 173 -9.96 -10.29 -2.15
C MET A 173 -10.59 -10.41 -3.54
N SER A 174 -10.65 -9.27 -4.23
CA SER A 174 -11.03 -9.17 -5.63
C SER A 174 -10.11 -10.01 -6.53
N GLU A 175 -10.68 -10.67 -7.54
CA GLU A 175 -9.95 -11.53 -8.47
C GLU A 175 -8.76 -10.85 -9.16
N PRO A 176 -8.81 -9.56 -9.58
CA PRO A 176 -7.66 -8.92 -10.22
C PRO A 176 -6.44 -8.77 -9.30
N VAL A 177 -6.65 -8.59 -8.00
CA VAL A 177 -5.58 -8.30 -7.03
C VAL A 177 -5.07 -9.56 -6.34
N ARG A 178 -5.92 -10.58 -6.17
CA ARG A 178 -5.56 -11.86 -5.56
C ARG A 178 -4.25 -12.49 -6.10
N PRO A 179 -4.04 -12.66 -7.43
CA PRO A 179 -2.80 -13.26 -7.94
C PRO A 179 -1.58 -12.38 -7.63
N LEU A 180 -1.74 -11.06 -7.67
CA LEU A 180 -0.66 -10.12 -7.38
C LEU A 180 -0.22 -10.15 -5.91
N VAL A 181 -1.15 -10.39 -4.97
CA VAL A 181 -0.80 -10.61 -3.56
C VAL A 181 0.01 -11.90 -3.37
N VAL A 182 -0.34 -12.98 -4.08
CA VAL A 182 0.42 -14.25 -4.03
C VAL A 182 1.83 -14.07 -4.61
N GLU A 183 1.96 -13.29 -5.70
CA GLU A 183 3.26 -12.96 -6.27
C GLU A 183 4.06 -12.03 -5.36
N ALA A 184 3.42 -11.08 -4.68
CA ALA A 184 4.04 -10.25 -3.66
C ALA A 184 4.60 -11.09 -2.49
N ALA A 185 3.88 -12.13 -2.07
CA ALA A 185 4.33 -13.09 -1.08
C ALA A 185 5.55 -13.89 -1.58
N THR A 186 5.50 -14.38 -2.82
CA THR A 186 6.63 -15.08 -3.45
C THR A 186 7.89 -14.21 -3.46
N ARG A 187 7.76 -12.95 -3.89
CA ARG A 187 8.86 -11.98 -3.89
C ARG A 187 9.38 -11.66 -2.50
N THR A 188 8.50 -11.59 -1.51
CA THR A 188 8.87 -11.40 -0.11
C THR A 188 9.74 -12.56 0.38
N VAL A 189 9.34 -13.80 0.09
CA VAL A 189 10.10 -15.01 0.43
C VAL A 189 11.49 -14.99 -0.22
N GLU A 190 11.58 -14.68 -1.51
CA GLU A 190 12.87 -14.58 -2.21
C GLU A 190 13.78 -13.51 -1.61
N SER A 191 13.22 -12.34 -1.31
CA SER A 191 13.95 -11.23 -0.67
C SER A 191 14.45 -11.60 0.72
N LEU A 192 13.64 -12.29 1.52
CA LEU A 192 14.02 -12.73 2.87
C LEU A 192 15.11 -13.82 2.83
N ARG A 193 15.04 -14.76 1.88
CA ARG A 193 16.11 -15.76 1.68
C ARG A 193 17.45 -15.10 1.35
N TRP A 194 17.45 -14.18 0.38
CA TRP A 194 18.66 -13.43 0.05
C TRP A 194 19.21 -12.64 1.25
N THR A 195 18.31 -12.04 2.04
CA THR A 195 18.70 -11.30 3.25
C THR A 195 19.34 -12.23 4.29
N ALA A 196 18.78 -13.43 4.50
CA ALA A 196 19.33 -14.43 5.40
C ALA A 196 20.74 -14.86 4.96
N ASP A 197 20.91 -15.26 3.70
CA ASP A 197 22.21 -15.68 3.15
C ASP A 197 23.27 -14.58 3.28
N SER A 198 22.90 -13.33 3.00
CA SER A 198 23.80 -12.17 3.12
C SER A 198 24.23 -11.92 4.57
N LEU A 199 23.29 -12.02 5.52
CA LEU A 199 23.58 -11.83 6.94
C LEU A 199 24.47 -12.95 7.48
N GLU A 200 24.22 -14.20 7.11
CA GLU A 200 25.07 -15.34 7.48
C GLU A 200 26.52 -15.12 7.05
N GLN A 201 26.75 -14.71 5.80
CA GLN A 201 28.09 -14.39 5.30
C GLN A 201 28.78 -13.25 6.07
N ARG A 202 28.02 -12.20 6.43
CA ARG A 202 28.54 -11.07 7.20
C ARG A 202 28.85 -11.43 8.64
N VAL A 203 28.01 -12.26 9.27
CA VAL A 203 28.23 -12.78 10.61
C VAL A 203 29.49 -13.65 10.64
N GLU A 204 29.65 -14.54 9.66
CA GLU A 204 30.83 -15.40 9.56
C GLU A 204 32.12 -14.59 9.37
N ARG A 205 32.08 -13.58 8.48
CA ARG A 205 33.21 -12.64 8.33
C ARG A 205 33.54 -11.94 9.65
N SER A 206 32.52 -11.42 10.32
CA SER A 206 32.70 -10.69 11.59
C SER A 206 33.26 -11.61 12.68
N ARG A 207 32.83 -12.88 12.73
CA ARG A 207 33.38 -13.88 13.66
C ARG A 207 34.88 -14.11 13.41
N ASN A 208 35.29 -14.22 12.15
CA ASN A 208 36.69 -14.41 11.79
C ASN A 208 37.56 -13.16 12.07
N GLU A 209 36.98 -11.96 12.00
CA GLU A 209 37.67 -10.71 12.35
C GLU A 209 37.80 -10.49 13.87
N ILE A 210 36.84 -11.01 14.65
CA ILE A 210 36.83 -10.91 16.12
C ILE A 210 37.62 -12.07 16.76
N ALA A 211 37.79 -13.19 16.05
CA ALA A 211 38.62 -14.29 16.50
C ALA A 211 40.09 -13.81 16.64
N PRO A 212 40.74 -14.00 17.81
CA PRO A 212 42.11 -13.55 18.00
C PRO A 212 43.05 -14.25 17.00
N PRO A 213 44.10 -13.57 16.51
CA PRO A 213 45.10 -14.21 15.68
C PRO A 213 45.84 -15.24 16.53
N ASP A 214 45.81 -16.50 16.07
CA ASP A 214 46.51 -17.65 16.63
C ASP A 214 46.09 -18.13 18.04
N ALA A 215 45.15 -19.10 18.06
CA ALA A 215 45.36 -20.32 18.84
C ALA A 215 46.22 -21.33 18.02
N GLY A 216 47.28 -20.82 17.38
CA GLY A 216 48.23 -21.58 16.60
C GLY A 216 49.13 -22.41 17.52
N ASP A 217 49.07 -23.73 17.32
CA ASP A 217 50.05 -24.76 17.66
C ASP A 217 51.06 -24.43 18.77
N ALA A 218 50.70 -24.78 20.01
CA ALA A 218 51.73 -25.09 21.00
C ALA A 218 52.49 -26.35 20.50
N PRO A 219 53.80 -26.28 20.22
CA PRO A 219 54.54 -27.47 19.83
C PRO A 219 54.49 -28.48 20.98
N ALA A 220 54.17 -29.72 20.65
CA ALA A 220 54.20 -30.84 21.59
C ALA A 220 55.59 -30.91 22.23
N SER A 221 55.68 -30.48 23.49
CA SER A 221 56.82 -30.77 24.35
C SER A 221 56.84 -32.28 24.58
N GLY A 222 57.64 -32.97 23.77
CA GLY A 222 57.95 -34.39 23.93
C GLY A 222 58.60 -34.66 25.29
N PRO A 223 58.55 -35.92 25.77
CA PRO A 223 59.03 -36.25 27.10
C PRO A 223 60.56 -36.17 27.14
N GLN A 224 61.10 -35.37 28.06
CA GLN A 224 62.49 -35.49 28.46
C GLN A 224 62.62 -36.60 29.51
N ALA A 225 63.66 -37.41 29.30
CA ALA A 225 64.01 -38.66 29.95
C ALA A 225 64.24 -38.58 31.46
#